data_AF-A0A7X4GNL7-F1
#
_entry.id   AF-A0A7X4GNL7-F1
#
_cell.length_a   1.000
_cell.length_b   1.000
_cell.length_c   1.000
_cell.angle_alpha   90.00
_cell.angle_beta   90.00
_cell.angle_gamma   90.00
#
_symmetry.space_group_name_H-M   'P 1'
#
loop_
_entity.id
_entity.type
_entity.pdbx_description
1 polymer ?
#
loop_
_entity_poly.entity_id
_entity_poly.type
_entity_poly.pdbx_seq_one_letter_code
_entity_poly.pdbx_strand_id
1 'polypeptide(L)'
;MAIAALSSGVTGLNAAERALGNSAHAIANIGTQGFQPSQAVFQESAPAGSGVSISIRGQELLQVEAPSATNLAVETTNSLVYKAQFDLSAKVIQAADQNLGTLIDIRA
;
A
#
# COMPACT_ATOMS: atom_id res chain seq x y z
N MET A 1 -4.65 -20.99 -11.88
CA MET A 1 -4.54 -19.63 -12.47
C MET A 1 -5.43 -18.63 -11.74
N ALA A 2 -6.77 -18.79 -11.71
CA ALA A 2 -7.68 -17.85 -11.02
C ALA A 2 -7.39 -17.66 -9.51
N ILE A 3 -7.07 -18.73 -8.77
CA ILE A 3 -6.76 -18.66 -7.33
C ILE A 3 -5.46 -17.87 -7.06
N ALA A 4 -4.46 -18.00 -7.94
CA ALA A 4 -3.21 -17.24 -7.82
C ALA A 4 -3.40 -15.76 -8.16
N ALA A 5 -4.25 -15.45 -9.15
CA ALA A 5 -4.63 -14.07 -9.45
C ALA A 5 -5.41 -13.42 -8.29
N LEU A 6 -6.28 -14.19 -7.62
CA LEU A 6 -7.01 -13.73 -6.45
C LEU A 6 -6.08 -13.47 -5.26
N SER A 7 -5.14 -14.36 -4.96
CA SER A 7 -4.18 -14.16 -3.87
C SER A 7 -3.23 -12.99 -4.13
N SER A 8 -2.75 -12.84 -5.37
CA SER A 8 -1.95 -11.68 -5.77
C SER A 8 -2.76 -10.37 -5.72
N GLY A 9 -4.03 -10.40 -6.15
CA GLY A 9 -4.93 -9.25 -6.06
C GLY A 9 -5.21 -8.84 -4.61
N VAL A 10 -5.50 -9.79 -3.72
CA VAL A 10 -5.74 -9.52 -2.29
C VAL A 10 -4.48 -8.98 -1.60
N THR A 11 -3.32 -9.56 -1.90
CA THR A 11 -2.07 -9.06 -1.30
C THR A 11 -1.68 -7.67 -1.84
N GLY A 12 -1.90 -7.39 -3.14
CA GLY A 12 -1.74 -6.06 -3.72
C GLY A 12 -2.70 -5.02 -3.11
N LEU A 13 -3.95 -5.40 -2.90
CA LEU A 13 -4.97 -4.56 -2.26
C LEU A 13 -4.55 -4.19 -0.82
N ASN A 14 -4.18 -5.20 -0.03
CA ASN A 14 -3.79 -4.99 1.36
C ASN A 14 -2.47 -4.22 1.48
N ALA A 15 -1.55 -4.39 0.53
CA ALA A 15 -0.32 -3.61 0.46
C ALA A 15 -0.60 -2.13 0.15
N ALA A 16 -1.46 -1.84 -0.83
CA ALA A 16 -1.86 -0.47 -1.16
C ALA A 16 -2.58 0.21 0.01
N GLU A 17 -3.47 -0.50 0.71
CA GLU A 17 -4.14 0.00 1.92
C GLU A 17 -3.14 0.40 3.01
N ARG A 18 -2.15 -0.47 3.31
CA ARG A 18 -1.11 -0.18 4.32
C ARG A 18 -0.24 1.01 3.92
N ALA A 19 0.16 1.08 2.65
CA ALA A 19 0.96 2.19 2.13
C ALA A 19 0.19 3.51 2.20
N LEU A 20 -1.11 3.50 1.88
CA LEU A 20 -1.99 4.66 2.03
C LEU A 20 -2.18 5.05 3.50
N GLY A 21 -2.35 4.09 4.41
CA GLY A 21 -2.43 4.35 5.84
C GLY A 21 -1.16 5.03 6.39
N ASN A 22 0.02 4.56 5.96
CA ASN A 22 1.30 5.18 6.31
C ASN A 22 1.40 6.62 5.78
N SER A 23 0.95 6.84 4.54
CA SER A 23 0.87 8.15 3.90
C SER A 23 -0.03 9.12 4.67
N ALA A 24 -1.24 8.67 4.98
CA ALA A 24 -2.22 9.44 5.75
C ALA A 24 -1.69 9.78 7.15
N HIS A 25 -0.99 8.85 7.80
CA HIS A 25 -0.36 9.10 9.09
C HIS A 25 0.73 10.18 9.01
N ALA A 26 1.53 10.21 7.94
CA ALA A 26 2.53 11.25 7.72
C ALA A 26 1.89 12.63 7.49
N ILE A 27 0.81 12.69 6.69
CA ILE A 27 0.04 13.93 6.45
C ILE A 27 -0.62 14.43 7.74
N ALA A 28 -1.23 13.54 8.52
CA ALA A 28 -1.87 13.90 9.78
C ALA A 28 -0.88 14.51 10.79
N ASN A 29 0.37 14.04 10.78
CA ASN A 29 1.43 14.49 11.68
C ASN A 29 2.34 15.56 11.06
N ILE A 30 1.89 16.26 10.01
CA ILE A 30 2.66 17.36 9.41
C ILE A 30 2.86 18.55 10.38
N GLY A 31 1.93 18.74 11.31
CA GLY A 31 2.02 19.80 12.33
C GLY A 31 2.82 19.40 13.58
N THR A 32 3.24 18.14 13.68
CA THR A 32 3.87 17.60 14.88
C THR A 32 5.38 17.85 14.83
N GLN A 33 5.93 18.55 15.82
CA GLN A 33 7.37 18.85 15.90
C GLN A 33 8.19 17.56 16.05
N GLY A 34 9.33 17.48 15.36
CA GLY A 34 10.22 16.32 15.40
C GLY A 34 9.66 15.04 14.76
N PHE A 35 8.50 15.11 14.08
CA PHE A 35 7.94 13.93 13.42
C PHE A 35 8.74 13.55 12.16
N GLN A 36 9.10 12.27 12.08
CA GLN A 36 9.77 11.68 10.93
C GLN A 36 8.82 10.73 10.21
N PRO A 37 8.47 11.01 8.94
CA PRO A 37 7.60 10.13 8.18
C PRO A 37 8.31 8.82 7.88
N SER A 38 7.65 7.71 8.15
CA SER A 38 8.06 6.40 7.66
C SER A 38 7.71 6.24 6.19
N GLN A 39 8.53 5.51 5.42
CA GLN A 39 8.27 5.24 4.01
C GLN A 39 7.85 3.79 3.81
N ALA A 40 6.72 3.59 3.13
CA ALA A 40 6.28 2.27 2.69
C ALA A 40 7.18 1.76 1.57
N VAL A 41 7.75 0.57 1.76
CA VAL A 41 8.56 -0.15 0.77
C VAL A 41 7.84 -1.44 0.43
N PHE A 42 7.52 -1.60 -0.86
CA PHE A 42 6.94 -2.84 -1.36
C PHE A 42 8.04 -3.87 -1.54
N GLN A 43 7.90 -5.01 -0.88
CA GLN A 43 8.82 -6.14 -1.01
C GLN A 43 8.05 -7.41 -1.33
N GLU A 44 8.52 -8.12 -2.35
CA GLU A 44 8.09 -9.48 -2.62
C GLU A 44 8.80 -10.40 -1.63
N SER A 45 8.04 -11.03 -0.71
CA SER A 45 8.58 -12.05 0.18
C SER A 45 8.58 -13.40 -0.55
N ALA A 46 9.77 -13.97 -0.69
CA ALA A 46 9.95 -15.38 -1.02
C ALA A 46 10.24 -16.16 0.28
N PRO A 47 9.50 -17.24 0.60
CA PRO A 47 8.42 -17.85 -0.17
C PRO A 47 7.05 -17.17 0.05
N ALA A 48 6.32 -16.96 -1.05
CA ALA A 48 4.92 -16.53 -1.19
C ALA A 48 4.34 -15.61 -0.09
N GLY A 49 4.64 -14.31 -0.18
CA GLY A 49 3.84 -13.24 0.44
C GLY A 49 4.23 -11.88 -0.12
N SER A 50 3.30 -11.04 -0.56
CA SER A 50 3.61 -9.62 -0.80
C SER A 50 3.47 -8.88 0.52
N GLY A 51 4.57 -8.28 0.99
CA GLY A 51 4.65 -7.57 2.25
C GLY A 51 5.01 -6.12 2.01
N VAL A 52 4.39 -5.22 2.75
CA VAL A 52 4.87 -3.83 2.84
C VAL A 52 5.80 -3.77 4.04
N SER A 53 7.08 -3.55 3.78
CA SER A 53 8.06 -3.23 4.81
C SER A 53 8.04 -1.72 5.02
N ILE A 54 7.81 -1.28 6.25
CA ILE A 54 7.85 0.14 6.59
C ILE A 54 9.28 0.45 7.04
N SER A 55 10.05 1.09 6.16
CA SER A 55 11.38 1.55 6.53
C SER A 55 11.26 2.90 7.23
N ILE A 56 11.58 2.91 8.52
CA ILE A 56 11.78 4.15 9.27
C ILE A 56 13.22 4.56 8.95
N ARG A 57 13.39 5.60 8.14
CA ARG A 57 14.71 6.12 7.79
C ARG A 57 15.27 6.77 9.05
N GLY A 58 16.01 6.01 9.84
CA GLY A 58 16.58 6.40 11.13
C GLY A 58 17.69 7.44 10.97
N GLN A 59 17.30 8.65 10.58
CA GLN A 59 18.15 9.82 10.59
C GLN A 59 17.61 10.74 11.69
N GLU A 60 18.38 10.91 12.77
CA GLU A 60 18.34 12.08 13.66
C GLU A 60 17.50 11.98 14.95
N LEU A 61 18.07 11.29 15.94
CA LEU A 61 17.89 11.53 17.38
C LEU A 61 18.41 12.92 17.85
N LEU A 62 18.48 13.94 16.97
CA LEU A 62 19.23 15.18 17.21
C LEU A 62 18.43 16.47 17.03
N GLN A 63 17.18 16.44 16.56
CA GLN A 63 16.40 17.65 16.31
C GLN A 63 14.97 17.53 16.84
N VAL A 64 14.81 17.73 18.15
CA VAL A 64 13.50 17.71 18.84
C VAL A 64 12.65 18.94 18.49
N GLU A 65 13.24 20.00 17.92
CA GLU A 65 12.57 21.28 17.59
C GLU A 65 12.48 21.59 16.08
N ALA A 66 12.75 20.62 15.20
CA ALA A 66 12.55 20.81 13.77
C ALA A 66 11.06 20.64 13.38
N PRO A 67 10.53 21.41 12.41
CA PRO A 67 9.24 21.13 11.82
C PRO A 67 9.22 19.72 11.23
N SER A 68 8.02 19.11 11.16
CA SER A 68 7.82 17.78 10.59
C SER A 68 8.54 17.64 9.25
N ALA A 69 9.31 16.56 9.08
CA ALA A 69 10.01 16.28 7.83
C ALA A 69 9.07 15.74 6.72
N THR A 70 7.76 15.76 6.96
CA THR A 70 6.74 15.36 5.98
C THR A 70 6.68 16.33 4.80
N ASN A 71 6.89 15.82 3.59
CA ASN A 71 6.65 16.56 2.35
C ASN A 71 5.23 16.28 1.82
N LEU A 72 4.31 17.22 2.02
CA LEU A 72 2.90 17.07 1.63
C LEU A 72 2.70 16.81 0.12
N ALA A 73 3.49 17.44 -0.75
CA ALA A 73 3.35 17.26 -2.19
C ALA A 73 3.71 15.83 -2.62
N VAL A 74 4.78 15.29 -2.03
CA VAL A 74 5.19 13.90 -2.24
C VAL A 74 4.13 12.94 -1.67
N GLU A 75 3.64 13.21 -0.46
CA GLU A 75 2.70 12.32 0.22
C GLU A 75 1.32 12.29 -0.47
N THR A 76 0.86 13.42 -1.00
CA THR A 76 -0.37 13.50 -1.80
C THR A 76 -0.22 12.73 -3.12
N THR A 77 0.94 12.83 -3.77
CA THR A 77 1.22 12.09 -5.00
C THR A 77 1.28 10.58 -4.72
N ASN A 78 1.94 10.18 -3.65
CA ASN A 78 1.99 8.79 -3.20
C ASN A 78 0.59 8.26 -2.89
N SER A 79 -0.23 9.04 -2.17
CA SER A 79 -1.63 8.69 -1.89
C SER A 79 -2.44 8.43 -3.16
N LEU A 80 -2.26 9.22 -4.21
CA LEU A 80 -2.92 9.01 -5.51
C LEU A 80 -2.46 7.70 -6.17
N VAL A 81 -1.15 7.41 -6.13
CA VAL A 81 -0.59 6.17 -6.66
C VAL A 81 -1.12 4.96 -5.89
N TYR A 82 -1.13 5.00 -4.55
CA TYR A 82 -1.65 3.91 -3.72
C TYR A 82 -3.15 3.68 -3.95
N LYS A 83 -3.93 4.76 -4.12
CA LYS A 83 -5.34 4.64 -4.51
C LYS A 83 -5.50 3.95 -5.88
N ALA A 84 -4.72 4.36 -6.87
CA ALA A 84 -4.77 3.71 -8.20
C ALA A 84 -4.38 2.22 -8.14
N GLN A 85 -3.41 1.85 -7.30
CA GLN A 85 -3.01 0.46 -7.07
C GLN A 85 -4.11 -0.35 -6.36
N PHE A 86 -4.82 0.26 -5.40
CA PHE A 86 -5.97 -0.36 -4.75
C PHE A 86 -7.08 -0.64 -5.77
N ASP A 87 -7.44 0.36 -6.59
CA ASP A 87 -8.46 0.23 -7.64
C ASP A 87 -8.09 -0.83 -8.68
N LEU A 88 -6.81 -0.89 -9.07
CA LEU A 88 -6.28 -1.93 -9.97
C LEU A 88 -6.44 -3.32 -9.35
N SER A 89 -6.04 -3.48 -8.08
CA SER A 89 -6.10 -4.76 -7.38
C SER A 89 -7.56 -5.23 -7.22
N ALA A 90 -8.48 -4.32 -6.94
CA ALA A 90 -9.92 -4.61 -6.90
C ALA A 90 -10.46 -5.11 -8.25
N LYS A 91 -10.04 -4.50 -9.37
CA LYS A 91 -10.41 -4.95 -10.72
C LYS A 91 -9.85 -6.35 -11.05
N VAL A 92 -8.63 -6.66 -10.60
CA VAL A 92 -8.05 -8.00 -10.78
C VAL A 92 -8.88 -9.05 -10.04
N ILE A 93 -9.30 -8.75 -8.80
CA ILE A 93 -10.19 -9.62 -8.01
C ILE A 93 -11.53 -9.79 -8.74
N GLN A 94 -12.14 -8.70 -9.21
CA GLN A 94 -13.42 -8.74 -9.94
C GLN A 94 -13.33 -9.58 -11.22
N ALA A 95 -12.27 -9.42 -12.02
CA ALA A 95 -12.05 -10.19 -13.23
C ALA A 95 -11.80 -11.68 -12.91
N ALA A 96 -11.07 -11.98 -11.83
CA ALA A 96 -10.87 -13.35 -11.38
C ALA A 96 -12.19 -14.01 -10.94
N ASP A 97 -13.06 -13.26 -10.25
CA ASP A 97 -14.39 -13.72 -9.82
C ASP A 97 -15.34 -13.96 -11.00
N GLN A 98 -15.41 -13.04 -11.97
CA GLN A 98 -16.19 -13.22 -13.20
C GLN A 98 -15.74 -14.44 -14.01
N ASN A 99 -14.43 -14.66 -14.11
CA ASN A 99 -13.88 -15.85 -14.77
C ASN A 99 -14.22 -17.12 -14.00
N LEU A 100 -14.29 -17.08 -12.67
CA LEU A 100 -14.70 -18.23 -11.86
C LEU A 100 -16.20 -18.53 -12.01
N GLY A 101 -17.04 -17.50 -12.00
CA GLY A 101 -18.49 -17.62 -12.22
C GLY A 101 -18.84 -18.22 -13.58
N THR A 102 -18.22 -17.73 -14.65
CA THR A 102 -18.40 -18.29 -16.01
C THR A 102 -17.93 -19.74 -16.12
N LEU A 103 -16.86 -20.12 -15.42
CA LEU A 103 -16.41 -21.52 -15.36
C LEU A 103 -17.38 -22.45 -14.63
N ILE A 104 -18.07 -21.95 -13.60
CA ILE A 104 -19.11 -22.71 -12.89
C ILE A 104 -20.34 -22.87 -13.79
N ASP A 105 -20.76 -21.81 -14.47
CA ASP A 105 -21.94 -21.79 -15.34
C ASP A 105 -21.80 -22.73 -16.56
N ILE A 106 -20.58 -22.87 -17.11
CA ILE A 106 -20.30 -23.82 -18.20
C ILE A 106 -20.37 -25.29 -17.75
N ARG A 107 -20.16 -25.58 -16.46
CA ARG A 107 -20.16 -26.94 -15.90
C ARG A 107 -21.48 -27.35 -15.25
N ALA A 108 -22.40 -26.41 -15.02
CA ALA A 108 -23.75 -26.64 -14.51
C ALA A 108 -24.68 -27.10 -15.64
#